data_AF-A0AAV5N192-F1
#
_entry.id   AF-A0AAV5N192-F1
#
_cell.length_a   1.000
_cell.length_b   1.000
_cell.length_c   1.000
_cell.angle_alpha   90.00
_cell.angle_beta   90.00
_cell.angle_gamma   90.00
#
_symmetry.space_group_name_H-M   'P 1'
#
loop_
_entity.id
_entity.type
_entity.pdbx_description
1 polymer ?
#
loop_
_entity_poly.entity_id
_entity_poly.type
_entity_poly.pdbx_seq_one_letter_code
_entity_poly.pdbx_strand_id
1 'polypeptide(L)'
;MNKKGVFALWGVAILMSIGAAGLTFMKTSSVSDFSCQGEVVVIPIGHKTKMASSIKFNFTDGNGRYDSNATVTQTGVPDQSFSNTIYFKYWREGDETVMLSDSNNALSETLKPLLDIPDFFLYRDRGIALKILKINRNSFMFTHDDTPIFYCKSKD
;
A
#
# COMPACT_ATOMS: atom_id res chain seq x y z
N MET A 1 9.96 59.12 -3.02
CA MET A 1 9.67 57.68 -3.19
C MET A 1 8.34 57.51 -3.93
N ASN A 2 8.37 56.91 -5.11
CA ASN A 2 7.21 56.82 -6.01
C ASN A 2 6.25 55.71 -5.53
N LYS A 3 5.13 56.09 -4.89
CA LYS A 3 4.14 55.15 -4.29
C LYS A 3 3.65 54.09 -5.29
N LYS A 4 3.66 54.38 -6.59
CA LYS A 4 3.27 53.44 -7.65
C LYS A 4 4.23 52.24 -7.79
N GLY A 5 5.52 52.45 -7.55
CA GLY A 5 6.53 51.38 -7.62
C GLY A 5 6.43 50.40 -6.44
N VAL A 6 6.04 50.91 -5.27
CA VAL A 6 5.85 50.09 -4.06
C VAL A 6 4.64 49.16 -4.23
N PHE A 7 3.49 49.67 -4.72
CA PHE A 7 2.30 48.84 -4.95
C PHE A 7 2.52 47.75 -6.01
N ALA A 8 3.29 48.03 -7.07
CA ALA A 8 3.63 47.03 -8.08
C ALA A 8 4.51 45.90 -7.51
N LEU A 9 5.45 46.22 -6.62
CA LEU A 9 6.31 45.25 -5.95
C LEU A 9 5.52 44.30 -5.03
N TRP A 10 4.57 44.82 -4.25
CA TRP A 10 3.72 44.00 -3.38
C TRP A 10 2.76 43.10 -4.16
N GLY A 11 2.19 43.59 -5.27
CA GLY A 11 1.34 42.77 -6.14
C GLY A 11 2.06 41.56 -6.74
N VAL A 12 3.32 41.75 -7.16
CA VAL A 12 4.18 40.68 -7.69
C VAL A 12 4.57 39.67 -6.61
N ALA A 13 4.86 40.14 -5.39
CA ALA A 13 5.20 39.26 -4.26
C ALA A 13 4.03 38.33 -3.88
N ILE A 14 2.80 38.86 -3.85
CA ILE A 14 1.59 38.08 -3.52
C ILE A 14 1.31 37.02 -4.59
N LEU A 15 1.41 37.39 -5.87
CA LEU A 15 1.24 36.44 -6.98
C LEU A 15 2.28 35.31 -6.96
N MET A 16 3.54 35.62 -6.61
CA MET A 16 4.57 34.59 -6.45
C MET A 16 4.29 33.63 -5.28
N SER A 17 3.82 34.14 -4.13
CA SER A 17 3.47 33.28 -2.99
C SER A 17 2.28 32.36 -3.27
N ILE A 18 1.25 32.84 -3.98
CA ILE A 18 0.09 32.02 -4.36
C ILE A 18 0.51 30.97 -5.40
N GLY A 19 1.34 31.33 -6.38
CA GLY A 19 1.87 30.41 -7.37
C GLY A 19 2.74 29.31 -6.76
N ALA A 20 3.60 29.65 -5.80
CA ALA A 20 4.44 28.69 -5.09
C ALA A 20 3.60 27.70 -4.26
N ALA A 21 2.60 28.19 -3.52
CA ALA A 21 1.70 27.35 -2.72
C ALA A 21 0.87 26.38 -3.59
N GLY A 22 0.36 26.85 -4.73
CA GLY A 22 -0.36 26.01 -5.70
C GLY A 22 0.53 24.91 -6.30
N LEU A 23 1.77 25.25 -6.66
CA LEU A 23 2.73 24.27 -7.18
C LEU A 23 3.14 23.22 -6.14
N THR A 24 3.28 23.59 -4.86
CA THR A 24 3.56 22.61 -3.80
C THR A 24 2.39 21.69 -3.52
N PHE A 25 1.15 22.17 -3.60
CA PHE A 25 -0.03 21.34 -3.39
C PHE A 25 -0.21 20.28 -4.48
N MET A 26 0.08 20.64 -5.73
CA MET A 26 0.04 19.71 -6.87
C MET A 26 1.20 18.70 -6.87
N LYS A 27 2.25 18.95 -6.09
CA LYS A 27 3.46 18.11 -6.01
C LYS A 27 3.46 17.17 -4.82
N THR A 28 2.30 16.93 -4.21
CA THR A 28 2.10 15.72 -3.39
C THR A 28 2.10 14.55 -4.38
N SER A 29 3.29 14.01 -4.65
CA SER A 29 3.50 12.94 -5.61
C SER A 29 2.72 11.70 -5.17
N SER A 30 1.48 11.59 -5.62
CA SER A 30 0.74 10.34 -5.60
C SER A 30 1.60 9.31 -6.34
N VAL A 31 1.83 8.16 -5.71
CA VAL A 31 2.33 6.98 -6.44
C VAL A 31 1.33 6.76 -7.57
N SER A 32 1.84 6.69 -8.80
CA SER A 32 1.05 6.51 -10.02
C SER A 32 0.04 5.40 -9.81
N ASP A 33 -1.22 5.60 -10.20
CA ASP A 33 -2.26 4.59 -10.08
C ASP A 33 -1.80 3.26 -10.69
N PHE A 34 -1.93 2.18 -9.91
CA PHE A 34 -1.61 0.84 -10.37
C PHE A 34 -2.38 -0.20 -9.58
N SER A 35 -2.56 -1.36 -10.19
CA SER A 35 -3.07 -2.54 -9.49
C SER A 35 -2.10 -3.69 -9.68
N CYS A 36 -2.06 -4.59 -8.71
CA CYS A 36 -1.31 -5.83 -8.86
C CYS A 36 -1.97 -6.97 -8.10
N GLN A 37 -1.76 -8.18 -8.60
CA GLN A 37 -2.27 -9.42 -8.02
C GLN A 37 -1.16 -10.45 -7.91
N GLY A 38 -1.15 -11.19 -6.81
CA GLY A 38 -0.20 -12.26 -6.52
C GLY A 38 -0.91 -13.46 -5.88
N GLU A 39 -0.31 -14.63 -6.04
CA GLU A 39 -0.77 -15.87 -5.43
C GLU A 39 0.38 -16.51 -4.68
N VAL A 40 0.11 -17.00 -3.48
CA VAL A 40 1.10 -17.62 -2.60
C VAL A 40 0.53 -18.93 -2.08
N VAL A 41 1.35 -19.97 -2.05
CA VAL A 41 1.02 -21.25 -1.41
C VAL A 41 2.08 -21.54 -0.35
N VAL A 42 1.65 -21.64 0.90
CA VAL A 42 2.49 -21.98 2.05
C VAL A 42 2.22 -23.43 2.44
N ILE A 43 3.29 -24.22 2.53
CA ILE A 43 3.25 -25.62 2.96
C ILE A 43 4.28 -25.77 4.09
N PRO A 44 3.84 -25.77 5.36
CA PRO A 44 4.74 -25.96 6.49
C PRO A 44 5.44 -27.32 6.47
N ILE A 45 6.61 -27.37 7.11
CA ILE A 45 7.38 -28.60 7.30
C ILE A 45 6.50 -29.62 8.03
N GLY A 46 6.36 -30.81 7.42
CA GLY A 46 5.48 -31.87 7.92
C GLY A 46 4.17 -32.03 7.14
N HIS A 47 3.85 -31.13 6.19
CA HIS A 47 2.81 -31.29 5.15
C HIS A 47 1.37 -31.59 5.62
N LYS A 48 1.07 -31.43 6.92
CA LYS A 48 -0.27 -31.69 7.47
C LYS A 48 -1.27 -30.57 7.16
N THR A 49 -0.75 -29.38 6.83
CA THR A 49 -1.52 -28.18 6.56
C THR A 49 -1.00 -27.54 5.27
N LYS A 50 -1.89 -26.99 4.45
CA LYS A 50 -1.56 -26.20 3.26
C LYS A 50 -2.39 -24.93 3.32
N MET A 51 -1.78 -23.79 3.02
CA MET A 51 -2.49 -22.52 2.85
C MET A 51 -2.26 -22.03 1.43
N ALA A 52 -3.34 -21.77 0.69
CA ALA A 52 -3.29 -21.09 -0.60
C ALA A 52 -3.94 -19.71 -0.45
N SER A 53 -3.29 -18.67 -0.96
CA SER A 53 -3.72 -17.28 -0.80
C SER A 53 -3.63 -16.52 -2.13
N SER A 54 -4.65 -15.71 -2.42
CA SER A 54 -4.65 -14.73 -3.51
C SER A 54 -4.74 -13.34 -2.90
N ILE A 55 -3.85 -12.45 -3.32
CA ILE A 55 -3.70 -11.09 -2.80
C ILE A 55 -3.82 -10.11 -3.96
N LYS A 56 -4.58 -9.05 -3.78
CA LYS A 56 -4.72 -7.96 -4.74
C LYS A 56 -4.49 -6.62 -4.06
N PHE A 57 -3.66 -5.78 -4.66
CA PHE A 57 -3.54 -4.37 -4.31
C PHE A 57 -4.08 -3.49 -5.44
N ASN A 58 -4.74 -2.39 -5.09
CA ASN A 58 -5.09 -1.30 -6.00
C ASN A 58 -4.69 0.01 -5.33
N PHE A 59 -4.01 0.88 -6.08
CA PHE A 59 -3.55 2.19 -5.68
C PHE A 59 -4.20 3.19 -6.65
N THR A 60 -4.97 4.15 -6.11
CA THR A 60 -5.66 5.16 -6.91
C THR A 60 -5.76 6.47 -6.13
N ASP A 61 -5.14 7.54 -6.66
CA ASP A 61 -5.24 8.90 -6.11
C ASP A 61 -4.95 8.99 -4.59
N GLY A 62 -3.90 8.33 -4.11
CA GLY A 62 -3.53 8.31 -2.68
C GLY A 62 -4.41 7.44 -1.79
N ASN A 63 -5.37 6.71 -2.38
CA ASN A 63 -6.22 5.74 -1.73
C ASN A 63 -5.90 4.33 -2.20
N GLY A 64 -5.80 3.41 -1.26
CA GLY A 64 -5.44 2.04 -1.52
C GLY A 64 -6.48 1.04 -1.04
N ARG A 65 -6.53 -0.10 -1.72
CA ARG A 65 -7.33 -1.26 -1.33
C ARG A 65 -6.50 -2.53 -1.47
N TYR A 66 -6.43 -3.28 -0.39
CA TYR A 66 -5.88 -4.62 -0.29
C TYR A 66 -7.04 -5.61 -0.16
N ASP A 67 -7.10 -6.61 -1.02
CA ASP A 67 -8.01 -7.75 -0.90
C ASP A 67 -7.19 -9.03 -0.79
N SER A 68 -7.53 -9.88 0.16
CA SER A 68 -6.93 -11.20 0.31
C SER A 68 -8.00 -12.28 0.47
N ASN A 69 -7.80 -13.40 -0.20
CA ASN A 69 -8.58 -14.62 0.03
C ASN A 69 -7.60 -15.75 0.29
N ALA A 70 -7.83 -16.51 1.35
CA ALA A 70 -7.00 -17.65 1.73
C ALA A 70 -7.85 -18.88 1.99
N THR A 71 -7.37 -20.04 1.60
CA THR A 71 -7.95 -21.33 1.96
C THR A 71 -6.89 -22.17 2.68
N VAL A 72 -7.24 -22.66 3.86
CA VAL A 72 -6.43 -23.56 4.67
C VAL A 72 -7.02 -24.95 4.60
N THR A 73 -6.21 -25.90 4.14
CA THR A 73 -6.53 -27.32 4.05
C THR A 73 -5.68 -28.08 5.06
N GLN A 74 -6.33 -28.90 5.90
CA GLN A 74 -5.66 -29.73 6.89
C GLN A 74 -6.20 -31.16 6.85
N THR A 75 -5.31 -32.15 6.98
CA THR A 75 -5.73 -33.56 6.93
C THR A 75 -6.74 -33.88 8.03
N GLY A 76 -7.91 -34.41 7.64
CA GLY A 76 -8.96 -34.81 8.56
C GLY A 76 -9.84 -33.66 9.10
N VAL A 77 -9.64 -32.43 8.62
CA VAL A 77 -10.43 -31.25 8.98
C VAL A 77 -11.05 -30.66 7.71
N PRO A 78 -12.30 -30.18 7.73
CA PRO A 78 -12.87 -29.45 6.61
C PRO A 78 -12.03 -28.22 6.24
N ASP A 79 -11.95 -27.91 4.94
CA ASP A 79 -11.27 -26.72 4.46
C ASP A 79 -11.89 -25.45 5.04
N GLN A 80 -11.03 -24.50 5.40
CA GLN A 80 -11.44 -23.21 5.95
C GLN A 80 -11.01 -22.09 5.00
N SER A 81 -11.95 -21.24 4.63
CA SER A 81 -11.69 -20.09 3.78
C SER A 81 -11.84 -18.79 4.55
N PHE A 82 -10.94 -17.86 4.28
CA PHE A 82 -10.85 -16.56 4.92
C PHE A 82 -10.74 -15.50 3.84
N SER A 83 -11.46 -14.40 4.01
CA SER A 83 -11.33 -13.23 3.16
C SER A 83 -11.12 -12.00 4.02
N ASN A 84 -10.31 -11.06 3.52
CA ASN A 84 -10.11 -9.78 4.17
C ASN A 84 -9.99 -8.69 3.11
N THR A 85 -10.53 -7.51 3.43
CA THR A 85 -10.36 -6.30 2.65
C THR A 85 -9.88 -5.20 3.58
N ILE A 86 -8.78 -4.54 3.22
CA ILE A 86 -8.23 -3.41 3.97
C ILE A 86 -8.17 -2.20 3.04
N TYR A 87 -8.77 -1.10 3.49
CA TYR A 87 -8.62 0.20 2.87
C TYR A 87 -7.48 0.94 3.55
N PHE A 88 -6.70 1.71 2.79
CA PHE A 88 -5.57 2.44 3.31
C PHE A 88 -5.36 3.76 2.56
N LYS A 89 -4.67 4.71 3.19
CA LYS A 89 -4.09 5.87 2.52
C LYS A 89 -2.65 5.56 2.15
N TYR A 90 -2.14 6.16 1.08
CA TYR A 90 -0.73 6.03 0.74
C TYR A 90 -0.14 7.30 0.18
N TRP A 91 1.16 7.48 0.38
CA TRP A 91 1.97 8.55 -0.21
C TRP A 91 3.41 8.09 -0.35
N ARG A 92 4.24 8.90 -1.02
CA ARG A 92 5.65 8.59 -1.25
C ARG A 92 6.54 9.45 -0.36
N GLU A 93 7.46 8.82 0.35
CA GLU A 93 8.53 9.48 1.10
C GLU A 93 9.87 8.93 0.57
N GLY A 94 10.60 9.74 -0.19
CA GLY A 94 11.81 9.27 -0.86
C GLY A 94 11.52 8.15 -1.87
N ASP A 95 12.17 6.99 -1.69
CA ASP A 95 11.95 5.80 -2.51
C ASP A 95 10.90 4.83 -1.94
N GLU A 96 10.40 5.12 -0.75
CA GLU A 96 9.40 4.32 -0.06
C GLU A 96 7.98 4.81 -0.34
N THR A 97 7.05 3.86 -0.38
CA THR A 97 5.62 4.09 -0.35
C THR A 97 5.14 3.82 1.07
N VAL A 98 4.70 4.87 1.75
CA VAL A 98 4.09 4.78 3.08
C VAL A 98 2.61 4.46 2.89
N MET A 99 2.12 3.45 3.60
CA MET A 99 0.73 3.03 3.60
C MET A 99 0.20 3.08 5.03
N LEU A 100 -0.98 3.66 5.23
CA LEU A 100 -1.64 3.79 6.53
C LEU A 100 -3.03 3.16 6.48
N SER A 101 -3.25 2.12 7.28
CA SER A 101 -4.53 1.41 7.32
C SER A 101 -5.66 2.29 7.84
N ASP A 102 -6.78 2.32 7.14
CA ASP A 102 -8.04 2.95 7.58
C ASP A 102 -9.06 1.88 8.03
N SER A 103 -8.64 0.62 8.17
CA SER A 103 -9.52 -0.51 8.49
C SER A 103 -9.26 -1.08 9.88
N ASN A 104 -10.34 -1.40 10.59
CA ASN A 104 -10.33 -2.15 11.86
C ASN A 104 -10.64 -3.64 11.65
N ASN A 105 -10.32 -4.20 10.48
CA ASN A 105 -10.56 -5.61 10.19
C ASN A 105 -9.54 -6.48 10.91
N ALA A 106 -9.87 -6.86 12.14
CA ALA A 106 -9.16 -7.88 12.87
C ALA A 106 -9.20 -9.19 12.06
N LEU A 107 -8.03 -9.69 11.69
CA LEU A 107 -7.89 -10.98 11.04
C LEU A 107 -8.45 -12.09 11.93
N SER A 108 -9.06 -13.12 11.33
CA SER A 108 -9.55 -14.28 12.08
C SER A 108 -8.46 -14.86 12.99
N GLU A 109 -8.80 -15.13 14.26
CA GLU A 109 -7.85 -15.66 15.25
C GLU A 109 -7.18 -16.95 14.79
N THR A 110 -7.83 -17.73 13.93
CA THR A 110 -7.30 -18.97 13.35
C THR A 110 -6.11 -18.73 12.43
N LEU A 111 -5.99 -17.56 11.80
CA LEU A 111 -4.89 -17.23 10.90
C LEU A 111 -3.68 -16.60 11.61
N LYS A 112 -3.88 -16.02 12.80
CA LYS A 112 -2.81 -15.35 13.56
C LYS A 112 -1.59 -16.25 13.87
N PRO A 113 -1.74 -17.54 14.21
CA PRO A 113 -0.58 -18.41 14.48
C PRO A 113 0.16 -18.86 13.22
N LEU A 114 -0.47 -18.75 12.05
CA LEU A 114 0.07 -19.29 10.79
C LEU A 114 0.95 -18.28 10.05
N LEU A 115 0.86 -17.00 10.42
CA LEU A 115 1.49 -15.91 9.70
C LEU A 115 1.95 -14.84 10.68
N ASP A 116 3.22 -14.44 10.59
CA ASP A 116 3.72 -13.22 11.22
C ASP A 116 3.24 -12.03 10.37
N ILE A 117 2.08 -11.48 10.71
CA ILE A 117 1.38 -10.49 9.91
C ILE A 117 1.68 -9.09 10.46
N PRO A 118 2.18 -8.16 9.62
CA PRO A 118 2.41 -6.79 10.06
C PRO A 118 1.15 -6.13 10.62
N ASP A 119 1.32 -5.30 11.66
CA ASP A 119 0.24 -4.56 12.34
C ASP A 119 -0.66 -3.76 11.38
N PHE A 120 -0.11 -3.30 10.25
CA PHE A 120 -0.86 -2.64 9.16
C PHE A 120 -2.10 -3.45 8.73
N PHE A 121 -2.01 -4.78 8.70
CA PHE A 121 -3.12 -5.65 8.28
C PHE A 121 -4.05 -6.05 9.42
N LEU A 122 -3.75 -5.64 10.66
CA LEU A 122 -4.48 -6.06 11.86
C LEU A 122 -5.27 -4.93 12.51
N TYR A 123 -4.75 -3.70 12.45
CA TYR A 123 -5.29 -2.56 13.18
C TYR A 123 -5.37 -1.31 12.30
N ARG A 124 -6.36 -0.45 12.58
CA ARG A 124 -6.46 0.88 12.00
C ARG A 124 -5.33 1.77 12.51
N ASP A 125 -4.99 2.78 11.71
CA ASP A 125 -3.98 3.80 12.01
C ASP A 125 -2.58 3.22 12.19
N ARG A 126 -2.37 1.95 11.79
CA ARG A 126 -1.05 1.34 11.70
C ARG A 126 -0.50 1.51 10.29
N GLY A 127 0.72 2.01 10.23
CA GLY A 127 1.44 2.26 9.01
C GLY A 127 2.45 1.16 8.68
N ILE A 128 2.78 1.04 7.40
CA ILE A 128 3.94 0.30 6.91
C ILE A 128 4.57 1.11 5.77
N ALA A 129 5.90 1.20 5.76
CA ALA A 129 6.67 1.78 4.68
C ALA A 129 7.36 0.66 3.90
N LEU A 130 7.11 0.63 2.58
CA LEU A 130 7.67 -0.38 1.69
C LEU A 130 8.18 0.29 0.42
N LYS A 131 9.32 -0.18 -0.07
CA LYS A 131 9.80 0.18 -1.39
C LYS A 131 9.11 -0.70 -2.42
N ILE A 132 8.48 -0.07 -3.41
CA ILE A 132 7.76 -0.76 -4.50
C ILE A 132 8.58 -0.59 -5.78
N LEU A 133 9.22 -1.68 -6.20
CA LEU A 133 10.09 -1.74 -7.37
C LEU A 133 9.31 -2.27 -8.57
N LYS A 134 9.31 -1.53 -9.67
CA LYS A 134 8.80 -2.03 -10.95
C LYS A 134 9.88 -2.89 -11.60
N ILE A 135 9.67 -4.21 -11.64
CA ILE A 135 10.65 -5.17 -12.18
C ILE A 135 10.59 -5.23 -13.71
N ASN A 136 9.39 -5.18 -14.28
CA ASN A 136 9.17 -5.06 -15.72
C ASN A 136 7.85 -4.30 -15.99
N ARG A 137 7.37 -4.31 -17.25
CA ARG A 137 6.15 -3.57 -17.62
C ARG A 137 4.92 -3.95 -16.78
N ASN A 138 4.81 -5.22 -16.38
CA ASN A 138 3.60 -5.79 -15.78
C ASN A 138 3.92 -6.51 -14.45
N SER A 139 4.99 -6.15 -13.73
CA SER A 139 5.27 -6.75 -12.42
C SER A 139 6.00 -5.84 -11.47
N PHE A 140 5.73 -6.07 -10.19
CA PHE A 140 6.17 -5.26 -9.06
C PHE A 140 6.71 -6.16 -7.95
N MET A 141 7.72 -5.66 -7.24
CA MET A 141 8.29 -6.28 -6.05
C MET A 141 8.23 -5.28 -4.90
N PHE A 142 7.67 -5.71 -3.79
CA PHE A 142 7.57 -4.95 -2.56
C PHE A 142 8.72 -5.43 -1.66
N THR A 143 9.52 -4.49 -1.17
CA THR A 143 10.68 -4.77 -0.33
C THR A 143 10.65 -3.93 0.93
N HIS A 144 11.23 -4.46 2.01
CA HIS A 144 11.55 -3.75 3.25
C HIS A 144 13.01 -4.07 3.59
N ASP A 145 13.83 -3.05 3.88
CA ASP A 145 15.28 -3.21 4.09
C ASP A 145 15.94 -4.08 3.00
N ASP A 146 15.61 -3.79 1.74
CA ASP A 146 16.03 -4.52 0.53
C ASP A 146 15.66 -6.03 0.49
N THR A 147 14.89 -6.51 1.47
CA THR A 147 14.38 -7.88 1.51
C THR A 147 13.04 -7.97 0.76
N PRO A 148 12.91 -8.86 -0.24
CA PRO A 148 11.63 -9.09 -0.93
C PRO A 148 10.56 -9.65 0.00
N ILE A 149 9.45 -8.93 0.12
CA ILE A 149 8.29 -9.36 0.92
C ILE A 149 7.21 -9.93 0.02
N PHE A 150 6.93 -9.27 -1.10
CA PHE A 150 5.82 -9.65 -1.97
C PHE A 150 6.12 -9.34 -3.43
N TYR A 151 5.80 -10.30 -4.31
CA TYR A 151 5.85 -10.14 -5.75
C TYR A 151 4.45 -10.26 -6.33
N CYS A 152 4.12 -9.35 -7.25
CA CYS A 152 2.84 -9.38 -7.94
C CYS A 152 2.97 -8.93 -9.39
N LYS A 153 1.98 -9.31 -10.20
CA LYS A 153 1.85 -8.87 -11.57
C LYS A 153 0.73 -7.85 -11.69
N SER A 154 0.91 -6.87 -12.58
CA SER A 154 -0.20 -6.01 -12.98
C SER A 154 -1.31 -6.90 -13.51
N LYS A 155 -2.56 -6.57 -13.15
CA LYS A 155 -3.69 -7.18 -13.82
C LYS A 155 -3.75 -6.59 -15.23
N ASP A 156 -3.71 -7.44 -16.24
CA ASP A 156 -3.95 -7.05 -17.64
C ASP A 156 -5.41 -6.58 -17.82
#